data_AF-A0A329HCJ9-F1
#
_entry.id   AF-A0A329HCJ9-F1
#
_cell.length_a   1.000
_cell.length_b   1.000
_cell.length_c   1.000
_cell.angle_alpha   90.00
_cell.angle_beta   90.00
_cell.angle_gamma   90.00
#
_symmetry.space_group_name_H-M   'P 1'
#
loop_
_entity.id
_entity.type
_entity.pdbx_description
1 polymer ?
#
loop_
_entity_poly.entity_id
_entity_poly.type
_entity_poly.pdbx_seq_one_letter_code
_entity_poly.pdbx_strand_id
1 'polypeptide(L)'
;MLKGILLACYLLSVPYIALASGEKILSPDEVVSTFYHYYLVAEEMSDMESANDLSLKAIAKYTTEHLRNLRDNDDSGADYFVDAQDICEEWKTNIGTKTVLANDHMAVVNLRLGYGKGTSLYAVSLVKVGGKWLIDSVKPTFKGSIYCPQQFEGDN
;
A
#
# COMPACT_ATOMS: atom_id res chain seq x y z
N MET A 1 20.13 -62.49 -43.57
CA MET A 1 20.87 -61.23 -43.35
C MET A 1 19.85 -60.14 -43.05
N LEU A 2 19.78 -59.64 -41.82
CA LEU A 2 18.94 -58.50 -41.46
C LEU A 2 19.76 -57.61 -40.52
N LYS A 3 20.16 -56.43 -41.02
CA LYS A 3 20.92 -55.42 -40.26
C LYS A 3 19.94 -54.69 -39.35
N GLY A 4 20.12 -54.84 -38.03
CA GLY A 4 19.40 -54.04 -37.04
C GLY A 4 19.95 -52.61 -37.03
N ILE A 5 19.08 -51.63 -37.23
CA ILE A 5 19.38 -50.21 -37.05
C ILE A 5 18.85 -49.81 -35.67
N LEU A 6 19.76 -49.52 -34.74
CA LEU A 6 19.43 -48.93 -33.44
C LEU A 6 19.31 -47.42 -33.63
N LEU A 7 18.09 -46.90 -33.53
CA LEU A 7 17.80 -45.47 -33.53
C LEU A 7 17.93 -44.95 -32.08
N ALA A 8 19.01 -44.22 -31.79
CA ALA A 8 19.21 -43.59 -30.49
C ALA A 8 18.55 -42.20 -30.46
N CYS A 9 17.40 -42.09 -29.78
CA CYS A 9 16.75 -40.80 -29.51
C CYS A 9 17.42 -40.14 -28.30
N TYR A 10 18.38 -39.23 -28.55
CA TYR A 10 18.96 -38.37 -27.52
C TYR A 10 17.94 -37.26 -27.18
N LEU A 11 17.17 -37.47 -26.09
CA LEU A 11 16.32 -36.44 -25.51
C LEU A 11 17.22 -35.42 -24.79
N LEU A 12 17.51 -34.31 -25.46
CA LEU A 12 18.12 -33.14 -24.84
C LEU A 12 17.13 -32.53 -23.86
N SER A 13 17.21 -32.93 -22.60
CA SER A 13 16.53 -32.26 -21.49
C SER A 13 17.19 -30.91 -21.24
N VAL A 14 16.66 -29.86 -21.88
CA VAL A 14 17.04 -28.48 -21.56
C VAL A 14 16.50 -28.15 -20.18
N PRO A 15 17.34 -27.81 -19.18
CA PRO A 15 16.82 -27.35 -17.90
C PRO A 15 16.22 -25.96 -18.09
N TYR A 16 14.89 -25.88 -17.94
CA TYR A 16 14.20 -24.61 -17.75
C TYR A 16 14.69 -24.01 -16.43
N ILE A 17 15.70 -23.12 -16.48
CA ILE A 17 16.01 -22.23 -15.36
C ILE A 17 14.89 -21.19 -15.36
N ALA A 18 13.83 -21.45 -14.60
CA ALA A 18 12.85 -20.43 -14.29
C ALA A 18 13.54 -19.36 -13.43
N LEU A 19 13.85 -18.21 -14.04
CA LEU A 19 14.21 -17.00 -13.32
C LEU A 19 12.95 -16.49 -12.60
N ALA A 20 12.68 -17.05 -11.42
CA ALA A 20 11.74 -16.45 -10.49
C ALA A 20 12.37 -15.13 -10.01
N SER A 21 11.95 -14.01 -10.61
CA SER A 21 12.17 -12.69 -9.99
C SER A 21 11.45 -12.72 -8.65
N GLY A 22 12.20 -12.91 -7.56
CA GLY A 22 11.65 -12.93 -6.21
C GLY A 22 11.07 -11.56 -5.90
N GLU A 23 9.76 -11.40 -6.09
CA GLU A 23 9.07 -10.18 -5.74
C GLU A 23 9.29 -9.92 -4.24
N LYS A 24 9.92 -8.78 -3.90
CA LYS A 24 10.25 -8.45 -2.52
C LYS A 24 8.97 -8.47 -1.69
N ILE A 25 8.88 -9.39 -0.73
CA ILE A 25 7.79 -9.40 0.25
C ILE A 25 8.08 -8.28 1.25
N LEU A 26 7.24 -7.25 1.23
CA LEU A 26 7.31 -6.12 2.15
C LEU A 26 6.82 -6.52 3.54
N SER A 27 7.39 -5.92 4.58
CA SER A 27 6.85 -5.97 5.94
C SER A 27 5.54 -5.16 6.05
N PRO A 28 4.74 -5.35 7.12
CA PRO A 28 3.52 -4.55 7.33
C PRO A 28 3.79 -3.05 7.34
N ASP A 29 4.86 -2.60 8.01
CA ASP A 29 5.26 -1.18 8.04
C ASP A 29 5.58 -0.63 6.65
N GLU A 30 6.32 -1.40 5.84
CA GLU A 30 6.66 -1.02 4.47
C GLU A 30 5.43 -0.99 3.57
N VAL A 31 4.49 -1.94 3.71
CA VAL A 31 3.23 -1.93 2.94
C VAL A 31 2.43 -0.66 3.25
N VAL A 32 2.20 -0.35 4.53
CA VAL A 32 1.42 0.83 4.92
C VAL A 32 2.12 2.11 4.46
N SER A 33 3.43 2.26 4.72
CA SER A 33 4.16 3.47 4.34
C SER A 33 4.19 3.65 2.81
N THR A 34 4.35 2.57 2.05
CA THR A 34 4.38 2.62 0.58
C THR A 34 3.01 2.91 0.00
N PHE A 35 1.95 2.31 0.55
CA PHE A 35 0.58 2.62 0.16
C PHE A 35 0.29 4.10 0.34
N TYR A 36 0.50 4.67 1.53
CA TYR A 36 0.21 6.08 1.79
C TYR A 36 1.10 7.02 0.98
N HIS A 37 2.35 6.66 0.69
CA HIS A 37 3.18 7.48 -0.20
C HIS A 37 2.57 7.58 -1.61
N TYR A 38 2.26 6.46 -2.26
CA TYR A 38 1.66 6.50 -3.60
C TYR A 38 0.23 7.05 -3.61
N TYR A 39 -0.53 6.82 -2.54
CA TYR A 39 -1.89 7.32 -2.39
C TYR A 39 -1.94 8.85 -2.25
N LEU A 40 -1.01 9.45 -1.49
CA LEU A 40 -1.02 10.88 -1.19
C LEU A 40 -0.26 11.72 -2.24
N VAL A 41 0.78 11.18 -2.89
CA VAL A 41 1.59 11.92 -3.88
C VAL A 41 0.90 12.03 -5.25
N ALA A 42 -0.15 11.25 -5.48
CA ALA A 42 -0.99 11.36 -6.66
C ALA A 42 -1.40 12.81 -7.00
N GLU A 43 -1.70 13.63 -6.00
CA GLU A 43 -2.15 15.03 -6.19
C GLU A 43 -1.07 16.00 -6.68
N GLU A 44 0.22 15.65 -6.60
CA GLU A 44 1.30 16.54 -7.08
C GLU A 44 1.41 16.57 -8.61
N MET A 45 0.67 15.70 -9.31
CA MET A 45 0.71 15.64 -10.76
C MET A 45 -0.21 16.69 -11.38
N SER A 46 0.35 17.51 -12.28
CA SER A 46 -0.40 18.50 -13.04
C SER A 46 -1.51 17.89 -13.90
N ASP A 47 -1.40 16.59 -14.19
CA ASP A 47 -2.41 15.81 -14.87
C ASP A 47 -3.26 15.02 -13.85
N MET A 48 -4.51 15.45 -13.72
CA MET A 48 -5.50 14.86 -12.82
C MET A 48 -5.86 13.41 -13.19
N GLU A 49 -5.74 13.02 -14.46
CA GLU A 49 -5.98 11.64 -14.90
C GLU A 49 -4.88 10.72 -14.40
N SER A 50 -3.61 11.11 -14.61
CA SER A 50 -2.46 10.40 -14.06
C SER A 50 -2.53 10.33 -12.53
N ALA A 51 -2.94 11.41 -11.86
CA ALA A 51 -3.06 11.49 -10.40
C ALA A 51 -3.98 10.38 -9.88
N ASN A 52 -5.19 10.35 -10.44
CA ASN A 52 -6.19 9.36 -10.12
C ASN A 52 -5.70 7.92 -10.41
N ASP A 53 -4.97 7.72 -11.51
CA ASP A 53 -4.40 6.40 -11.86
C ASP A 53 -3.37 5.91 -10.82
N LEU A 54 -2.53 6.77 -10.24
CA LEU A 54 -1.60 6.37 -9.18
C LEU A 54 -2.32 5.96 -7.88
N SER A 55 -3.28 6.74 -7.42
CA SER A 55 -4.05 6.40 -6.21
C SER A 55 -4.84 5.11 -6.41
N LEU A 56 -5.51 4.95 -7.56
CA LEU A 56 -6.24 3.72 -7.88
C LEU A 56 -5.31 2.51 -7.99
N LYS A 57 -4.11 2.67 -8.56
CA LYS A 57 -3.07 1.62 -8.58
C LYS A 57 -2.61 1.25 -7.17
N ALA A 58 -2.40 2.23 -6.29
CA ALA A 58 -2.01 1.98 -4.91
C ALA A 58 -3.11 1.20 -4.16
N ILE A 59 -4.36 1.62 -4.31
CA ILE A 59 -5.52 0.93 -3.72
C ILE A 59 -5.61 -0.50 -4.24
N ALA A 60 -5.60 -0.70 -5.57
CA ALA A 60 -5.69 -2.04 -6.16
C ALA A 60 -4.55 -2.96 -5.70
N LYS A 61 -3.33 -2.41 -5.54
CA LYS A 61 -2.13 -3.17 -5.20
C LYS A 61 -2.04 -3.54 -3.73
N TYR A 62 -2.42 -2.64 -2.82
CA TYR A 62 -2.10 -2.78 -1.39
C TYR A 62 -3.31 -3.08 -0.51
N THR A 63 -4.54 -3.05 -1.02
CA THR A 63 -5.74 -3.32 -0.21
C THR A 63 -6.39 -4.65 -0.57
N THR A 64 -7.16 -5.18 0.38
CA THR A 64 -8.09 -6.30 0.11
C THR A 64 -9.29 -5.84 -0.71
N GLU A 65 -9.95 -6.78 -1.37
CA GLU A 65 -11.25 -6.54 -2.03
C GLU A 65 -12.32 -6.15 -1.01
N HIS A 66 -12.29 -6.79 0.17
CA HIS A 66 -13.16 -6.45 1.30
C HIS A 66 -13.07 -4.96 1.64
N LEU A 67 -11.86 -4.42 1.80
CA LEU A 67 -11.66 -3.01 2.12
C LEU A 67 -12.13 -2.08 1.01
N ARG A 68 -11.93 -2.44 -0.27
CA ARG A 68 -12.43 -1.66 -1.40
C ARG A 68 -13.95 -1.60 -1.42
N ASN A 69 -14.61 -2.72 -1.15
CA ASN A 69 -16.06 -2.75 -1.06
C ASN A 69 -16.58 -1.88 0.10
N LEU A 70 -15.89 -1.87 1.25
CA LEU A 70 -16.26 -0.96 2.35
C LEU A 70 -16.15 0.51 1.95
N ARG A 71 -15.04 0.89 1.30
CA ARG A 71 -14.85 2.25 0.76
C ARG A 71 -15.93 2.62 -0.25
N ASP A 72 -16.23 1.74 -1.20
CA ASP A 72 -17.18 2.03 -2.28
C ASP A 72 -18.63 2.19 -1.79
N ASN A 73 -18.92 1.71 -0.57
CA ASN A 73 -20.21 1.86 0.09
C ASN A 73 -20.16 2.89 1.24
N ASP A 74 -19.05 3.62 1.40
CA ASP A 74 -18.95 4.69 2.39
C ASP A 74 -19.69 5.94 1.90
N ASP A 75 -20.65 6.41 2.69
CA ASP A 75 -21.49 7.58 2.39
C ASP A 75 -21.14 8.80 3.26
N SER A 76 -20.02 8.73 3.98
CA SER A 76 -19.54 9.77 4.89
C SER A 76 -19.21 11.10 4.19
N GLY A 77 -18.89 11.03 2.90
CA GLY A 77 -18.38 12.15 2.11
C GLY A 77 -16.93 12.53 2.42
N ALA A 78 -16.25 11.80 3.32
CA ALA A 78 -14.82 11.93 3.56
C ALA A 78 -14.03 10.95 2.70
N ASP A 79 -12.75 11.23 2.47
CA ASP A 79 -11.82 10.23 1.93
C ASP A 79 -11.67 9.08 2.93
N TYR A 80 -11.95 7.87 2.48
CA TYR A 80 -11.99 6.69 3.36
C TYR A 80 -10.65 6.35 4.04
N PHE A 81 -9.51 6.61 3.38
CA PHE A 81 -8.19 6.18 3.89
C PHE A 81 -7.56 7.21 4.83
N VAL A 82 -8.03 8.46 4.81
CA VAL A 82 -7.55 9.52 5.70
C VAL A 82 -8.65 10.11 6.59
N ASP A 83 -9.90 9.70 6.37
CA ASP A 83 -11.06 10.16 7.14
C ASP A 83 -11.10 11.70 7.27
N ALA A 84 -10.89 12.37 6.14
CA ALA A 84 -10.84 13.83 6.00
C ALA A 84 -11.43 14.27 4.65
N GLN A 85 -11.88 15.52 4.57
CA GLN A 85 -12.38 16.11 3.32
C GLN A 85 -11.25 16.60 2.41
N ASP A 86 -10.17 17.11 3.02
CA ASP A 86 -9.00 17.63 2.32
C ASP A 86 -7.76 16.83 2.71
N ILE A 87 -6.87 16.61 1.75
CA ILE A 87 -5.53 16.06 1.99
C ILE A 87 -4.60 17.22 2.37
N CYS A 88 -3.90 17.08 3.49
CA CYS A 88 -2.95 18.08 3.92
C CYS A 88 -1.57 17.84 3.29
N GLU A 89 -0.98 18.89 2.69
CA GLU A 89 0.28 18.82 1.91
C GLU A 89 1.45 18.19 2.68
N GLU A 90 1.57 18.48 3.96
CA GLU A 90 2.57 17.95 4.86
C GLU A 90 2.44 16.44 5.09
N TRP A 91 1.26 15.83 4.89
CA TRP A 91 1.09 14.38 5.04
C TRP A 91 1.95 13.62 4.04
N LYS A 92 2.14 14.15 2.83
CA LYS A 92 2.92 13.54 1.74
C LYS A 92 4.37 13.25 2.14
N THR A 93 4.95 14.11 2.99
CA THR A 93 6.34 14.01 3.44
C THR A 93 6.48 13.54 4.90
N ASN A 94 5.39 13.40 5.64
CA ASN A 94 5.40 13.09 7.07
C ASN A 94 4.57 11.83 7.39
N ILE A 95 4.98 10.71 6.78
CA ILE A 95 4.38 9.39 7.00
C ILE A 95 5.24 8.63 8.02
N GLY A 96 4.65 8.28 9.16
CA GLY A 96 5.28 7.42 10.17
C GLY A 96 4.48 6.13 10.35
N THR A 97 5.15 4.98 10.28
CA THR A 97 4.54 3.67 10.55
C THR A 97 5.24 2.96 11.69
N LYS A 98 4.46 2.23 12.49
CA LYS A 98 4.99 1.33 13.52
C LYS A 98 4.06 0.13 13.71
N THR A 99 4.54 -1.06 13.37
CA THR A 99 3.87 -2.32 13.71
C THR A 99 3.77 -2.44 15.23
N VAL A 100 2.55 -2.62 15.73
CA VAL A 100 2.26 -2.81 17.17
C VAL A 100 1.85 -4.24 17.50
N LEU A 101 1.36 -4.98 16.50
CA LEU A 101 1.02 -6.38 16.61
C LEU A 101 1.29 -7.06 15.27
N ALA A 102 1.92 -8.23 15.28
CA ALA A 102 2.05 -9.06 14.08
C ALA A 102 2.12 -10.54 14.45
N ASN A 103 1.47 -11.36 13.62
CA ASN A 103 1.67 -12.80 13.55
C ASN A 103 1.74 -13.22 12.08
N ASP A 104 1.65 -14.52 11.78
CA ASP A 104 1.79 -15.02 10.41
C ASP A 104 0.62 -14.67 9.47
N HIS A 105 -0.54 -14.26 10.02
CA HIS A 105 -1.77 -14.04 9.26
C HIS A 105 -2.27 -12.60 9.30
N MET A 106 -2.02 -11.90 10.40
CA MET A 106 -2.51 -10.54 10.62
C MET A 106 -1.45 -9.64 11.25
N ALA A 107 -1.54 -8.36 10.94
CA ALA A 107 -0.73 -7.32 11.58
C ALA A 107 -1.58 -6.08 11.85
N VAL A 108 -1.17 -5.29 12.85
CA VAL A 108 -1.71 -3.96 13.11
C VAL A 108 -0.54 -2.98 13.13
N VAL A 109 -0.66 -1.94 12.32
CA VAL A 109 0.32 -0.87 12.17
C VAL A 109 -0.33 0.43 12.66
N ASN A 110 0.34 1.12 13.57
CA ASN A 110 0.01 2.50 13.87
C ASN A 110 0.58 3.39 12.76
N LEU A 111 -0.30 4.14 12.10
CA LEU A 111 0.07 5.15 11.12
C LEU A 111 -0.03 6.54 11.75
N ARG A 112 0.95 7.38 11.46
CA ARG A 112 0.94 8.82 11.71
C ARG A 112 1.09 9.54 10.37
N LEU A 113 0.16 10.44 10.09
CA LEU A 113 0.27 11.44 9.03
C LEU A 113 0.48 12.81 9.66
N GLY A 114 1.38 13.61 9.10
CA GLY A 114 1.67 14.96 9.57
C GLY A 114 2.40 15.03 10.91
N TYR A 115 2.47 16.25 11.45
CA TYR A 115 3.17 16.58 12.70
C TYR A 115 2.45 17.71 13.46
N GLY A 116 2.79 17.89 14.74
CA GLY A 116 2.26 18.97 15.56
C GLY A 116 0.73 18.96 15.63
N LYS A 117 0.11 20.12 15.33
CA LYS A 117 -1.36 20.27 15.34
C LYS A 117 -2.06 19.59 14.15
N GLY A 118 -1.34 19.29 13.07
CA GLY A 118 -1.87 18.58 11.89
C GLY A 118 -1.68 17.05 11.94
N THR A 119 -1.27 16.51 13.10
CA THR A 119 -1.08 15.06 13.24
C THR A 119 -2.41 14.31 13.22
N SER A 120 -2.52 13.33 12.32
CA SER A 120 -3.60 12.34 12.30
C SER A 120 -3.04 10.94 12.53
N LEU A 121 -3.68 10.16 13.41
CA LEU A 121 -3.25 8.81 13.77
C LEU A 121 -4.31 7.78 13.42
N TYR A 122 -3.85 6.63 12.90
CA TYR A 122 -4.73 5.56 12.46
C TYR A 122 -4.21 4.20 12.96
N ALA A 123 -5.13 3.30 13.24
CA ALA A 123 -4.86 1.88 13.36
C ALA A 123 -5.17 1.22 12.02
N VAL A 124 -4.13 0.67 11.38
CA VAL A 124 -4.22 0.01 10.08
C VAL A 124 -4.06 -1.49 10.30
N SER A 125 -5.10 -2.27 9.99
CA SER A 125 -5.01 -3.73 10.07
C SER A 125 -4.68 -4.31 8.71
N LEU A 126 -3.78 -5.28 8.69
CA LEU A 126 -3.36 -6.01 7.50
C LEU A 126 -3.64 -7.50 7.67
N VAL A 127 -3.94 -8.16 6.56
CA VAL A 127 -4.04 -9.61 6.46
C VAL A 127 -3.04 -10.14 5.43
N LYS A 128 -2.56 -11.36 5.63
CA LYS A 128 -1.63 -12.00 4.70
C LYS A 128 -2.39 -12.88 3.71
N VAL A 129 -2.36 -12.52 2.43
CA VAL A 129 -3.01 -13.25 1.33
C VAL A 129 -1.95 -13.65 0.31
N GLY A 130 -1.85 -14.94 0.00
CA GLY A 130 -0.84 -15.43 -0.96
C GLY A 130 0.60 -15.08 -0.57
N GLY A 131 0.89 -15.01 0.73
CA GLY A 131 2.20 -14.63 1.26
C GLY A 131 2.50 -13.13 1.28
N LYS A 132 1.59 -12.27 0.78
CA LYS A 132 1.71 -10.81 0.76
C LYS A 132 0.81 -10.16 1.79
N TRP A 133 1.28 -9.10 2.41
CA TRP A 133 0.47 -8.27 3.31
C TRP A 133 -0.42 -7.32 2.49
N LEU A 134 -1.70 -7.26 2.85
CA LEU A 134 -2.68 -6.34 2.28
C LEU A 134 -3.41 -5.62 3.40
N ILE A 135 -3.69 -4.33 3.21
CA ILE A 135 -4.48 -3.51 4.12
C ILE A 135 -5.93 -3.96 4.03
N ASP A 136 -6.51 -4.26 5.19
CA ASP A 136 -7.87 -4.80 5.32
C ASP A 136 -8.80 -3.89 6.11
N SER A 137 -8.25 -3.00 6.96
CA SER A 137 -9.01 -1.90 7.54
C SER A 137 -8.11 -0.72 7.91
N VAL A 138 -8.70 0.48 7.89
CA VAL A 138 -8.11 1.71 8.39
C VAL A 138 -9.11 2.31 9.37
N LYS A 139 -8.65 2.68 10.57
CA LYS A 139 -9.51 3.31 11.58
C LYS A 139 -8.82 4.54 12.17
N PRO A 140 -9.46 5.71 12.18
CA PRO A 140 -8.94 6.86 12.90
C PRO A 140 -8.84 6.54 14.39
N THR A 141 -7.73 6.92 15.02
CA THR A 141 -7.54 6.80 16.48
C THR A 141 -7.34 8.16 17.14
N PHE A 142 -6.86 9.14 16.36
CA PHE A 142 -6.77 10.53 16.76
C PHE A 142 -6.81 11.40 15.49
N LYS A 143 -7.58 12.47 15.53
CA LYS A 143 -7.55 13.52 14.50
C LYS A 143 -7.02 14.79 15.15
N GLY A 144 -5.98 15.37 14.55
CA GLY A 144 -5.50 16.70 14.88
C GLY A 144 -6.51 17.77 14.45
N SER A 145 -6.04 19.02 14.35
CA SER A 145 -6.83 20.12 13.81
C SER A 145 -7.52 19.72 12.50
N ILE A 146 -8.78 20.12 12.34
CA ILE A 146 -9.55 19.97 11.09
C ILE A 146 -8.98 20.80 9.93
N TYR A 147 -8.07 21.73 10.24
CA TYR A 147 -7.38 22.55 9.26
C TYR A 147 -5.96 22.03 9.06
N CYS A 148 -5.60 21.81 7.80
CA CYS A 148 -4.23 21.53 7.39
C CYS A 148 -3.33 22.68 7.88
N PRO A 149 -2.31 22.40 8.70
CA PRO A 149 -1.40 23.43 9.13
C PRO A 149 -0.75 24.03 7.88
N GLN A 150 -0.97 25.33 7.67
CA GLN A 150 -0.16 26.04 6.69
C GLN A 150 1.31 25.88 7.10
N GLN A 151 2.21 25.68 6.13
CA GLN A 151 3.63 25.79 6.41
C GLN A 151 3.82 27.10 7.16
N PHE A 152 4.19 27.02 8.44
CA PHE A 152 4.52 28.20 9.21
C PHE A 152 5.68 28.84 8.44
N GLU A 153 5.43 30.02 7.85
CA GLU A 153 6.47 31.00 7.63
C GLU A 153 7.24 31.08 8.95
N GLY A 154 8.54 30.80 8.89
CA GLY A 154 9.34 30.52 10.06
C GLY A 154 9.15 31.56 11.16
N ASP A 155 8.97 31.07 12.39
CA ASP A 155 9.20 31.87 13.58
C ASP A 155 10.69 32.28 13.57
N ASN A 156 10.97 33.47 13.04
CA ASN A 156 12.19 34.24 13.27
C ASN A 156 11.92 35.30 14.33
#